data_AF-A0A8S2Z249-F1
#
_entry.id   AF-A0A8S2Z249-F1
#
_cell.length_a   1.000
_cell.length_b   1.000
_cell.length_c   1.000
_cell.angle_alpha   90.00
_cell.angle_beta   90.00
_cell.angle_gamma   90.00
#
_symmetry.space_group_name_H-M   'P 1'
#
loop_
_entity.id
_entity.type
_entity.pdbx_description
1 polymer ?
#
loop_
_entity_poly.entity_id
_entity_poly.type
_entity_poly.pdbx_seq_one_letter_code
_entity_poly.pdbx_strand_id
1 'polypeptide(L)'
;VSHFLDILLRPMFNQVTKATTFINGIDFVRQIENYRNSGRLLPTTLFVTFDITNLYTMIPRHGAIAALQKFLSKHADNRRIHGMTIDTITRLARLVLDTNCFVYDNKYYQQIRGGAMGSPFTMTLANVYMWEWEQTLLEYQRSHNEMYGRYIDDIFMTTNLSFDEINSRLIEANQQDENIHLAHTISSKVEYLDVLVENDNGQLKTSVYHKLAAEPYILPFSSDHPRHVHRSTINARLIRAIRLCSHLDDFDKERINIEFTLLLNGYPPKFISYHFNKFFQKHNVLSVMENLDDIMYEQLHRTLLLQPTIKERQRHQQEQQQQNIQSKDLFVHYTFESGPLVNFTKELKHLWNEHYINKNPIKQNIRLRFGTKSNKNLCQLLVNKKPSKSLLRDVISSN
;
A
#
# COMPACT_ATOMS: atom_id res chain seq x y z
N VAL A 1 -22.16 1.43 -5.88
CA VAL A 1 -22.19 2.17 -4.58
C VAL A 1 -20.91 1.97 -3.77
N SER A 2 -20.49 0.73 -3.47
CA SER A 2 -19.25 0.45 -2.70
C SER A 2 -18.03 1.22 -3.21
N HIS A 3 -17.65 1.06 -4.49
CA HIS A 3 -16.51 1.78 -5.07
C HIS A 3 -16.62 3.32 -4.97
N PHE A 4 -17.83 3.87 -5.10
CA PHE A 4 -18.06 5.31 -4.98
C PHE A 4 -17.82 5.81 -3.55
N LEU A 5 -18.37 5.12 -2.54
CA LEU A 5 -18.14 5.47 -1.13
C LEU A 5 -16.66 5.39 -0.75
N ASP A 6 -15.96 4.41 -1.29
CA ASP A 6 -14.54 4.23 -1.06
C ASP A 6 -13.70 5.35 -1.69
N ILE A 7 -13.98 5.77 -2.93
CA ILE A 7 -13.35 6.96 -3.54
C ILE A 7 -13.64 8.22 -2.71
N LEU A 8 -14.85 8.34 -2.17
CA LEU A 8 -15.27 9.49 -1.38
C LEU A 8 -14.55 9.58 -0.03
N LEU A 9 -14.46 8.46 0.69
CA LEU A 9 -14.12 8.43 2.11
C LEU A 9 -12.65 8.10 2.37
N ARG A 10 -12.03 7.26 1.55
CA ARG A 10 -10.65 6.81 1.75
C ARG A 10 -9.63 7.96 1.74
N PRO A 11 -9.70 8.98 0.87
CA PRO A 11 -8.77 10.09 0.91
C PRO A 11 -8.84 10.87 2.23
N MET A 12 -10.05 11.14 2.72
CA MET A 12 -10.27 11.81 4.00
C MET A 12 -9.72 10.97 5.15
N PHE A 13 -10.02 9.67 5.16
CA PHE A 13 -9.49 8.74 6.17
C PHE A 13 -7.96 8.77 6.20
N ASN A 14 -7.32 8.55 5.04
CA ASN A 14 -5.85 8.53 4.92
C ASN A 14 -5.21 9.86 5.34
N GLN A 15 -5.89 10.99 5.14
CA GLN A 15 -5.39 12.30 5.59
C GLN A 15 -5.43 12.43 7.12
N VAL A 16 -6.52 11.97 7.75
CA VAL A 16 -6.69 12.01 9.21
C VAL A 16 -5.72 11.06 9.90
N THR A 17 -5.54 9.85 9.38
CA THR A 17 -4.74 8.79 10.03
C THR A 17 -3.29 8.74 9.59
N LYS A 18 -2.82 9.72 8.81
CA LYS A 18 -1.46 9.73 8.23
C LYS A 18 -0.36 9.52 9.28
N ALA A 19 -0.52 10.06 10.48
CA ALA A 19 0.47 9.96 11.55
C ALA A 19 0.49 8.62 12.29
N THR A 20 -0.53 7.78 12.10
CA THR A 20 -0.72 6.49 12.80
C THR A 20 -0.81 5.32 11.83
N THR A 21 -0.54 5.55 10.54
CA THR A 21 -0.62 4.53 9.50
C THR A 21 0.75 4.30 8.90
N PHE A 22 1.20 3.05 8.86
CA PHE A 22 2.38 2.66 8.10
C PHE A 22 2.00 2.34 6.65
N ILE A 23 2.92 2.57 5.72
CA ILE A 23 2.67 2.31 4.29
C ILE A 23 3.24 0.95 3.85
N ASN A 24 4.36 0.52 4.45
CA ASN A 24 5.06 -0.75 4.21
C ASN A 24 6.24 -0.86 5.19
N GLY A 25 7.00 -1.97 5.14
CA GLY A 25 8.17 -2.18 5.99
C GLY A 25 9.27 -1.11 5.87
N ILE A 26 9.49 -0.52 4.69
CA ILE A 26 10.49 0.55 4.52
C ILE A 26 10.04 1.83 5.25
N ASP A 27 8.76 2.16 5.12
CA ASP A 27 8.16 3.30 5.83
C ASP A 27 8.21 3.08 7.35
N PHE A 28 7.91 1.87 7.81
CA PHE A 28 8.09 1.48 9.20
C PHE A 28 9.53 1.67 9.70
N VAL A 29 10.54 1.17 8.98
CA VAL A 29 11.97 1.34 9.34
C VAL A 29 12.35 2.81 9.44
N ARG A 30 11.92 3.66 8.49
CA ARG A 30 12.15 5.12 8.57
C ARG A 30 11.55 5.72 9.85
N GLN A 31 10.32 5.33 10.19
CA GLN A 31 9.62 5.91 11.33
C GLN A 31 10.26 5.45 12.66
N ILE A 32 10.67 4.20 12.79
CA ILE A 32 11.31 3.70 14.02
C ILE A 32 12.76 4.19 14.16
N GLU A 33 13.50 4.40 13.07
CA GLU A 33 14.79 5.10 13.13
C GLU A 33 14.63 6.55 13.58
N ASN A 34 13.61 7.25 13.08
CA ASN A 34 13.30 8.61 13.54
C ASN A 34 12.92 8.61 15.04
N TYR A 35 12.16 7.62 15.49
CA TYR A 35 11.84 7.42 16.91
C TYR A 35 13.12 7.27 17.74
N ARG A 36 14.05 6.39 17.33
CA ARG A 36 15.37 6.22 17.96
C ARG A 36 16.19 7.51 17.93
N ASN A 37 16.29 8.19 16.78
CA ASN A 37 17.10 9.40 16.61
C ASN A 37 16.59 10.58 17.45
N SER A 38 15.31 10.58 17.81
CA SER A 38 14.73 11.55 18.76
C SER A 38 14.98 11.21 20.23
N GLY A 39 15.80 10.20 20.53
CA GLY A 39 16.18 9.81 21.90
C GLY A 39 15.07 9.10 22.69
N ARG A 40 14.04 8.60 21.99
CA ARG A 40 12.86 7.97 22.62
C ARG A 40 12.99 6.45 22.82
N LEU A 41 13.95 5.82 22.13
CA LEU A 41 14.24 4.39 22.32
C LEU A 41 15.17 4.22 23.53
N LEU A 42 14.63 3.68 24.62
CA LEU A 42 15.36 3.39 25.85
C LEU A 42 15.82 1.93 25.86
N PRO A 43 16.84 1.57 26.66
CA PRO A 43 17.23 0.18 26.86
C PRO A 43 16.10 -0.73 27.36
N THR A 44 15.14 -0.16 28.09
CA THR A 44 13.97 -0.87 28.62
C THR A 44 12.76 -0.85 27.69
N THR A 45 12.84 -0.17 26.53
CA THR A 45 11.71 -0.10 25.60
C THR A 45 11.40 -1.48 25.05
N LEU A 46 10.16 -1.92 25.25
CA LEU A 46 9.60 -3.12 24.64
C LEU A 46 8.87 -2.76 23.35
N PHE A 47 8.86 -3.72 22.43
CA PHE A 47 8.04 -3.67 21.23
C PHE A 47 6.82 -4.55 21.40
N VAL A 48 5.71 -4.08 20.88
CA VAL A 48 4.44 -4.75 20.90
C VAL A 48 3.92 -4.83 19.48
N THR A 49 3.64 -6.04 19.04
CA THR A 49 2.98 -6.31 17.76
C THR A 49 1.69 -7.05 18.01
N PHE A 50 0.65 -6.74 17.27
CA PHE A 50 -0.55 -7.56 17.26
C PHE A 50 -1.28 -7.51 15.94
N ASP A 51 -1.85 -8.66 15.59
CA ASP A 51 -2.73 -8.85 14.45
C ASP A 51 -4.18 -8.87 14.93
N ILE A 52 -5.07 -8.30 14.12
CA ILE A 52 -6.51 -8.31 14.37
C ILE A 52 -7.13 -9.44 13.57
N THR A 53 -7.53 -10.49 14.28
CA THR A 53 -8.07 -11.68 13.61
C THR A 53 -9.39 -11.36 12.88
N ASN A 54 -9.48 -11.80 11.62
CA ASN A 54 -10.71 -11.77 10.82
C ASN A 54 -11.40 -10.40 10.70
N LEU A 55 -10.64 -9.29 10.72
CA LEU A 55 -11.17 -7.92 10.78
C LEU A 55 -12.36 -7.71 9.82
N TYR A 56 -12.16 -7.87 8.51
CA TYR A 56 -13.18 -7.56 7.50
C TYR A 56 -14.45 -8.41 7.59
N THR A 57 -14.31 -9.66 8.05
CA THR A 57 -15.41 -10.63 8.11
C THR A 57 -16.19 -10.58 9.41
N MET A 58 -15.61 -10.03 10.48
CA MET A 58 -16.21 -10.04 11.81
C MET A 58 -16.77 -8.68 12.26
N ILE A 59 -16.43 -7.58 11.57
CA ILE A 59 -16.92 -6.26 11.94
C ILE A 59 -18.46 -6.20 12.04
N PRO A 60 -19.01 -5.73 13.17
CA PRO A 60 -20.44 -5.60 13.36
C PRO A 60 -20.99 -4.45 12.51
N ARG A 61 -22.05 -4.70 11.74
CA ARG A 61 -22.60 -3.69 10.81
C ARG A 61 -23.06 -2.42 11.51
N HIS A 62 -23.82 -2.56 12.59
CA HIS A 62 -24.33 -1.42 13.34
C HIS A 62 -23.19 -0.62 13.99
N GLY A 63 -22.23 -1.30 14.60
CA GLY A 63 -21.05 -0.68 15.21
C GLY A 63 -20.19 0.06 14.16
N ALA A 64 -19.94 -0.56 13.01
CA ALA A 64 -19.18 0.04 11.91
C ALA A 64 -19.85 1.30 11.35
N ILE A 65 -21.16 1.27 11.18
CA ILE A 65 -21.93 2.43 10.71
C ILE A 65 -21.92 3.55 11.77
N ALA A 66 -22.03 3.21 13.06
CA ALA A 66 -21.92 4.18 14.15
C ALA A 66 -20.53 4.83 14.21
N ALA A 67 -19.47 4.02 14.11
CA ALA A 67 -18.09 4.51 14.02
C ALA A 67 -17.90 5.44 12.81
N LEU A 68 -18.46 5.08 11.65
CA LEU A 68 -18.44 5.94 10.47
C LEU A 68 -19.16 7.28 10.73
N GLN A 69 -20.35 7.26 11.34
CA GLN A 69 -21.08 8.48 11.66
C GLN A 69 -20.29 9.38 12.62
N LYS A 70 -19.66 8.80 13.65
CA LYS A 70 -18.82 9.53 14.60
C LYS A 70 -17.60 10.13 13.93
N PHE A 71 -16.88 9.34 13.13
CA PHE A 71 -15.73 9.79 12.35
C PHE A 71 -16.09 10.97 11.43
N LEU A 72 -17.17 10.82 10.65
CA LEU A 72 -17.62 11.86 9.73
C LEU A 72 -18.08 13.13 10.46
N SER A 73 -18.74 12.99 11.62
CA SER A 73 -19.17 14.14 12.41
C SER A 73 -17.99 14.95 12.97
N LYS A 74 -16.85 14.29 13.22
CA LYS A 74 -15.63 14.91 13.73
C LYS A 74 -14.78 15.55 12.64
N HIS A 75 -14.76 14.99 11.43
CA HIS A 75 -13.79 15.36 10.39
C HIS A 75 -14.38 15.94 9.10
N ALA A 76 -15.70 15.88 8.88
CA ALA A 76 -16.33 16.47 7.69
C ALA A 76 -16.73 17.94 7.92
N ASP A 77 -16.26 18.82 7.05
CA ASP A 77 -16.63 20.24 7.06
C ASP A 77 -18.14 20.43 6.89
N ASN A 78 -18.75 21.22 7.77
CA ASN A 78 -20.20 21.48 7.76
C ASN A 78 -21.07 20.22 7.73
N ARG A 79 -20.56 19.08 8.24
CA ARG A 79 -21.22 17.76 8.18
C ARG A 79 -21.57 17.32 6.75
N ARG A 80 -20.76 17.71 5.77
CA ARG A 80 -20.93 17.32 4.36
C ARG A 80 -19.61 16.88 3.75
N ILE A 81 -19.69 15.93 2.81
CA ILE A 81 -18.55 15.51 2.00
C ILE A 81 -18.97 15.64 0.54
N HIS A 82 -18.29 16.51 -0.21
CA HIS A 82 -18.63 16.83 -1.61
C HIS A 82 -20.14 17.12 -1.81
N GLY A 83 -20.75 17.86 -0.89
CA GLY A 83 -22.17 18.25 -0.93
C GLY A 83 -23.16 17.22 -0.36
N MET A 84 -22.75 15.97 -0.11
CA MET A 84 -23.60 14.94 0.49
C MET A 84 -23.63 15.05 2.02
N THR A 85 -24.81 14.85 2.61
CA THR A 85 -24.98 14.80 4.06
C THR A 85 -24.45 13.50 4.65
N ILE A 86 -24.02 13.52 5.91
CA ILE A 86 -23.62 12.31 6.67
C ILE A 86 -24.72 11.24 6.63
N ASP A 87 -25.99 11.64 6.75
CA ASP A 87 -27.13 10.73 6.68
C ASP A 87 -27.20 10.01 5.31
N THR A 88 -27.01 10.73 4.21
CA THR A 88 -26.99 10.13 2.87
C THR A 88 -25.86 9.11 2.74
N ILE A 89 -24.66 9.46 3.21
CA ILE A 89 -23.49 8.58 3.18
C ILE A 89 -23.74 7.32 4.03
N THR A 90 -24.35 7.49 5.21
CA THR A 90 -24.71 6.40 6.12
C THR A 90 -25.73 5.46 5.47
N ARG A 91 -26.76 5.98 4.80
CA ARG A 91 -27.76 5.18 4.09
C ARG A 91 -27.13 4.38 2.95
N LEU A 92 -26.23 4.98 2.18
CA LEU A 92 -25.47 4.29 1.13
C LEU A 92 -24.56 3.20 1.71
N ALA A 93 -23.93 3.46 2.86
CA ALA A 93 -23.09 2.49 3.55
C ALA A 93 -23.90 1.28 4.02
N ARG A 94 -25.08 1.50 4.63
CA ARG A 94 -26.03 0.44 5.00
C ARG A 94 -26.44 -0.37 3.79
N LEU A 95 -26.81 0.29 2.69
CA LEU A 95 -27.17 -0.38 1.44
C LEU A 95 -26.07 -1.34 0.96
N VAL A 96 -24.79 -0.94 1.03
CA VAL A 96 -23.67 -1.81 0.65
C VAL A 96 -23.54 -3.03 1.57
N LEU A 97 -23.75 -2.87 2.87
CA LEU A 97 -23.67 -3.98 3.83
C LEU A 97 -24.88 -4.91 3.73
N ASP A 98 -26.08 -4.36 3.56
CA ASP A 98 -27.34 -5.12 3.55
C ASP A 98 -27.53 -5.89 2.25
N THR A 99 -26.99 -5.41 1.12
CA THR A 99 -27.12 -6.08 -0.19
C THR A 99 -26.00 -7.09 -0.47
N ASN A 100 -25.21 -7.42 0.54
CA ASN A 100 -24.11 -8.35 0.40
C ASN A 100 -24.57 -9.81 0.40
N CYS A 101 -24.88 -10.32 -0.80
CA CYS A 101 -25.33 -11.68 -1.03
C CYS A 101 -24.34 -12.45 -1.93
N PHE A 102 -24.17 -13.75 -1.66
CA PHE A 102 -23.34 -14.65 -2.47
C PHE A 102 -24.02 -16.02 -2.64
N VAL A 103 -23.53 -16.79 -3.61
CA VAL A 103 -24.01 -18.16 -3.87
C VAL A 103 -22.92 -19.14 -3.49
N TYR A 104 -23.30 -20.15 -2.70
CA TYR A 104 -22.45 -21.28 -2.35
C TYR A 104 -23.32 -22.54 -2.35
N ASP A 105 -22.81 -23.64 -2.91
CA ASP A 105 -23.55 -24.92 -2.99
C ASP A 105 -25.01 -24.76 -3.50
N ASN A 106 -25.18 -24.00 -4.59
CA ASN A 106 -26.48 -23.67 -5.21
C ASN A 106 -27.51 -23.02 -4.26
N LYS A 107 -27.07 -22.47 -3.12
CA LYS A 107 -27.90 -21.73 -2.16
C LYS A 107 -27.46 -20.28 -2.11
N TYR A 108 -28.44 -19.41 -1.93
CA TYR A 108 -28.23 -17.98 -1.75
C TYR A 108 -28.03 -17.66 -0.27
N TYR A 109 -26.95 -16.97 0.04
CA TYR A 109 -26.63 -16.52 1.38
C TYR A 109 -26.52 -15.01 1.39
N GLN A 110 -27.10 -14.39 2.41
CA GLN A 110 -26.82 -13.02 2.76
C GLN A 110 -25.79 -13.04 3.88
N GLN A 111 -24.66 -12.37 3.69
CA GLN A 111 -23.74 -12.15 4.79
C GLN A 111 -24.47 -11.31 5.84
N ILE A 112 -24.31 -11.59 7.14
CA ILE A 112 -24.97 -10.83 8.23
C ILE A 112 -23.97 -10.12 9.17
N ARG A 113 -22.70 -10.52 9.13
CA ARG A 113 -21.57 -9.93 9.86
C ARG A 113 -20.42 -9.62 8.91
N GLY A 114 -19.68 -8.56 9.18
CA GLY A 114 -18.63 -8.05 8.30
C GLY A 114 -19.16 -7.53 6.97
N GLY A 115 -18.24 -7.31 6.04
CA GLY A 115 -18.52 -7.00 4.65
C GLY A 115 -17.89 -8.01 3.68
N ALA A 116 -18.23 -7.87 2.40
CA ALA A 116 -17.74 -8.77 1.37
C ALA A 116 -16.22 -8.57 1.22
N MET A 117 -15.46 -9.65 1.28
CA MET A 117 -14.04 -9.60 0.91
C MET A 117 -13.91 -9.08 -0.53
N GLY A 118 -13.00 -8.12 -0.75
CA GLY A 118 -12.81 -7.48 -2.05
C GLY A 118 -13.76 -6.32 -2.36
N SER A 119 -14.74 -6.03 -1.50
CA SER A 119 -15.54 -4.80 -1.60
C SER A 119 -14.67 -3.58 -1.25
N PRO A 120 -14.51 -2.59 -2.15
CA PRO A 120 -13.68 -1.42 -1.88
C PRO A 120 -14.09 -0.66 -0.61
N PHE A 121 -15.40 -0.48 -0.38
CA PHE A 121 -15.90 0.24 0.79
C PHE A 121 -15.69 -0.53 2.10
N THR A 122 -15.76 -1.86 2.07
CA THR A 122 -15.62 -2.68 3.29
C THR A 122 -14.25 -2.45 3.94
N MET A 123 -13.19 -2.32 3.15
CA MET A 123 -11.86 -2.03 3.67
C MET A 123 -11.78 -0.64 4.33
N THR A 124 -12.35 0.38 3.69
CA THR A 124 -12.37 1.74 4.25
C THR A 124 -13.23 1.81 5.52
N LEU A 125 -14.36 1.12 5.54
CA LEU A 125 -15.22 1.04 6.72
C LEU A 125 -14.54 0.32 7.89
N ALA A 126 -13.84 -0.78 7.62
CA ALA A 126 -13.07 -1.52 8.61
C ALA A 126 -11.97 -0.65 9.24
N ASN A 127 -11.26 0.10 8.42
CA ASN A 127 -10.24 1.03 8.90
C ASN A 127 -10.83 2.15 9.77
N VAL A 128 -12.03 2.65 9.45
CA VAL A 128 -12.74 3.63 10.27
C VAL A 128 -13.21 3.03 11.60
N TYR A 129 -13.68 1.78 11.58
CA TYR A 129 -14.05 1.06 12.79
C TYR A 129 -12.85 0.87 13.71
N MET A 130 -11.72 0.43 13.15
CA MET A 130 -10.47 0.28 13.90
C MET A 130 -9.95 1.60 14.44
N TRP A 131 -10.05 2.68 13.66
CA TRP A 131 -9.69 4.02 14.11
C TRP A 131 -10.46 4.43 15.37
N GLU A 132 -11.74 4.09 15.47
CA GLU A 132 -12.54 4.39 16.66
C GLU A 132 -12.11 3.55 17.87
N TRP A 133 -11.85 2.25 17.67
CA TRP A 133 -11.38 1.36 18.73
C TRP A 133 -9.98 1.75 19.25
N GLU A 134 -9.06 2.12 18.36
CA GLU A 134 -7.65 2.40 18.70
C GLU A 134 -7.45 3.75 19.41
N GLN A 135 -8.49 4.60 19.57
CA GLN A 135 -8.34 5.95 20.16
C GLN A 135 -7.70 5.92 21.56
N THR A 136 -8.13 5.01 22.44
CA THR A 136 -7.58 4.91 23.81
C THR A 136 -6.08 4.59 23.80
N LEU A 137 -5.67 3.68 22.90
CA LEU A 137 -4.26 3.38 22.70
C LEU A 137 -3.53 4.64 22.19
N LEU A 138 -4.01 5.22 21.09
CA LEU A 138 -3.40 6.41 20.48
C LEU A 138 -3.20 7.57 21.46
N GLU A 139 -4.17 7.82 22.34
CA GLU A 139 -4.07 8.84 23.38
C GLU A 139 -2.98 8.51 24.41
N TYR A 140 -2.87 7.24 24.80
CA TYR A 140 -1.79 6.77 25.65
C TYR A 140 -0.42 6.95 24.99
N GLN A 141 -0.22 6.49 23.75
CA GLN A 141 1.09 6.63 23.09
C GLN A 141 1.48 8.09 22.90
N ARG A 142 0.53 8.97 22.54
CA ARG A 142 0.79 10.41 22.42
C ARG A 142 1.23 11.04 23.73
N SER A 143 0.59 10.67 24.85
CA SER A 143 0.94 11.22 26.17
C SER A 143 2.29 10.72 26.70
N HIS A 144 2.74 9.55 26.26
CA HIS A 144 4.02 8.95 26.67
C HIS A 144 5.14 9.13 25.64
N ASN A 145 4.87 9.87 24.55
CA ASN A 145 5.75 10.03 23.39
C ASN A 145 6.16 8.72 22.70
N GLU A 146 5.40 7.65 22.88
CA GLU A 146 5.64 6.33 22.32
C GLU A 146 5.16 6.26 20.86
N MET A 147 5.70 5.30 20.11
CA MET A 147 5.33 5.03 18.73
C MET A 147 4.07 4.17 18.67
N TYR A 148 3.17 4.51 17.75
CA TYR A 148 2.05 3.67 17.32
C TYR A 148 1.96 3.75 15.80
N GLY A 149 1.75 2.62 15.14
CA GLY A 149 1.23 2.64 13.79
C GLY A 149 0.60 1.33 13.36
N ARG A 150 -0.32 1.45 12.41
CA ARG A 150 -1.07 0.33 11.86
C ARG A 150 -0.83 0.20 10.36
N TYR A 151 -0.65 -1.02 9.90
CA TYR A 151 -0.69 -1.41 8.49
C TYR A 151 -1.83 -2.40 8.32
N ILE A 152 -2.99 -1.92 7.84
CA ILE A 152 -4.16 -2.78 7.63
C ILE A 152 -4.56 -3.44 8.96
N ASP A 153 -4.29 -4.74 9.14
CA ASP A 153 -4.65 -5.53 10.31
C ASP A 153 -3.47 -5.67 11.29
N ASP A 154 -2.25 -5.36 10.85
CA ASP A 154 -1.02 -5.45 11.63
C ASP A 154 -0.75 -4.13 12.40
N ILE A 155 -0.64 -4.18 13.72
CA ILE A 155 -0.32 -3.02 14.57
C ILE A 155 1.08 -3.20 15.19
N PHE A 156 1.83 -2.10 15.26
CA PHE A 156 3.10 -2.01 15.99
C PHE A 156 3.10 -0.82 16.94
N MET A 157 3.63 -1.05 18.14
CA MET A 157 3.73 -0.06 19.20
C MET A 157 5.03 -0.22 19.98
N THR A 158 5.54 0.87 20.54
CA THR A 158 6.62 0.83 21.54
C THR A 158 6.04 1.08 22.91
N THR A 159 6.63 0.51 23.96
CA THR A 159 6.26 0.87 25.34
C THR A 159 7.46 0.86 26.28
N ASN A 160 7.46 1.76 27.26
CA ASN A 160 8.40 1.76 28.38
C ASN A 160 7.80 1.22 29.68
N LEU A 161 6.58 0.69 29.63
CA LEU A 161 5.96 -0.03 30.73
C LEU A 161 6.68 -1.35 31.01
N SER A 162 6.52 -1.86 32.23
CA SER A 162 6.86 -3.25 32.50
C SER A 162 5.98 -4.20 31.70
N PHE A 163 6.47 -5.44 31.52
CA PHE A 163 5.75 -6.48 30.79
C PHE A 163 4.32 -6.71 31.32
N ASP A 164 4.15 -6.73 32.65
CA ASP A 164 2.86 -6.99 33.28
C ASP A 164 1.86 -5.83 33.09
N GLU A 165 2.35 -4.58 33.13
CA GLU A 165 1.53 -3.39 32.93
C GLU A 165 1.01 -3.29 31.49
N ILE A 166 1.89 -3.52 30.49
CA ILE A 166 1.45 -3.51 29.10
C ILE A 166 0.52 -4.69 28.80
N ASN A 167 0.81 -5.88 29.33
CA ASN A 167 -0.03 -7.04 29.12
C ASN A 167 -1.44 -6.83 29.69
N SER A 168 -1.55 -6.25 30.89
CA SER A 168 -2.83 -5.89 31.49
C SER A 168 -3.62 -4.91 30.62
N ARG A 169 -2.96 -3.87 30.08
CA ARG A 169 -3.60 -2.92 29.16
C ARG A 169 -4.07 -3.55 27.85
N LEU A 170 -3.31 -4.49 27.29
CA LEU A 170 -3.72 -5.20 26.08
C LEU A 170 -4.91 -6.12 26.35
N ILE A 171 -4.98 -6.74 27.53
CA ILE A 171 -6.16 -7.52 27.96
C ILE A 171 -7.39 -6.61 28.06
N GLU A 172 -7.27 -5.44 28.67
CA GLU A 172 -8.37 -4.45 28.72
C GLU A 172 -8.80 -4.00 27.32
N ALA A 173 -7.85 -3.71 26.42
CA ALA A 173 -8.14 -3.33 25.04
C ALA A 173 -8.88 -4.45 24.26
N ASN A 174 -8.52 -5.71 24.51
CA ASN A 174 -9.17 -6.87 23.91
C ASN A 174 -10.59 -7.11 24.47
N GLN A 175 -10.91 -6.57 25.64
CA GLN A 175 -12.25 -6.64 26.25
C GLN A 175 -13.16 -5.47 25.87
N GLN A 176 -12.59 -4.40 25.29
CA GLN A 176 -13.35 -3.19 24.91
C GLN A 176 -14.40 -3.49 23.83
N ASP A 177 -14.15 -4.47 22.96
CA ASP A 177 -15.03 -4.82 21.86
C ASP A 177 -15.03 -6.32 21.60
N GLU A 178 -16.19 -6.97 21.79
CA GLU A 178 -16.38 -8.40 21.59
C GLU A 178 -16.06 -8.88 20.16
N ASN A 179 -16.02 -7.97 19.17
CA ASN A 179 -15.77 -8.29 17.77
C ASN A 179 -14.30 -8.12 17.36
N ILE A 180 -13.46 -7.64 18.26
CA ILE A 180 -12.02 -7.46 18.04
C ILE A 180 -11.29 -8.46 18.93
N HIS A 181 -10.44 -9.26 18.30
CA HIS A 181 -9.60 -10.22 19.01
C HIS A 181 -8.15 -9.99 18.60
N LEU A 182 -7.32 -9.67 19.60
CA LEU A 182 -5.91 -9.38 19.46
C LEU A 182 -5.09 -10.66 19.67
N ALA A 183 -4.20 -10.94 18.73
CA ALA A 183 -3.10 -11.86 18.94
C ALA A 183 -1.82 -11.04 19.08
N HIS A 184 -1.31 -10.85 20.30
CA HIS A 184 -0.19 -9.97 20.59
C HIS A 184 1.11 -10.70 20.96
N THR A 185 2.23 -10.06 20.62
CA THR A 185 3.58 -10.42 21.04
C THR A 185 4.23 -9.20 21.67
N ILE A 186 4.79 -9.36 22.87
CA ILE A 186 5.55 -8.34 23.59
C ILE A 186 6.97 -8.86 23.77
N SER A 187 7.96 -8.13 23.25
CA SER A 187 9.37 -8.50 23.35
C SER A 187 10.27 -7.31 23.00
N SER A 188 11.54 -7.35 23.40
CA SER A 188 12.55 -6.44 22.84
C SER A 188 12.89 -6.76 21.38
N LYS A 189 12.50 -7.94 20.89
CA LYS A 189 12.69 -8.42 19.52
C LYS A 189 11.40 -9.00 18.96
N VAL A 190 10.87 -8.42 17.89
CA VAL A 190 9.60 -8.80 17.27
C VAL A 190 9.66 -8.72 15.74
N GLU A 191 8.88 -9.53 15.06
CA GLU A 191 8.57 -9.36 13.64
C GLU A 191 7.41 -8.37 13.42
N TYR A 192 7.56 -7.49 12.44
CA TYR A 192 6.49 -6.64 11.96
C TYR A 192 6.58 -6.50 10.43
N LEU A 193 5.49 -6.85 9.74
CA LEU A 193 5.46 -6.96 8.28
C LEU A 193 6.56 -7.90 7.75
N ASP A 194 7.58 -7.32 7.11
CA ASP A 194 8.71 -8.01 6.52
C ASP A 194 10.05 -7.63 7.17
N VAL A 195 9.97 -7.10 8.40
CA VAL A 195 11.09 -6.57 9.18
C VAL A 195 11.15 -7.28 10.54
N LEU A 196 12.34 -7.73 10.92
CA LEU A 196 12.65 -8.15 12.28
C LEU A 196 13.31 -6.97 12.98
N VAL A 197 12.67 -6.47 14.03
CA VAL A 197 13.13 -5.32 14.80
C VAL A 197 13.56 -5.77 16.19
N GLU A 198 14.69 -5.26 16.65
CA GLU A 198 15.31 -5.59 17.92
C GLU A 198 15.83 -4.34 18.61
N ASN A 199 15.56 -4.24 19.91
CA ASN A 199 16.14 -3.27 20.82
C ASN A 199 17.25 -3.96 21.61
N ASP A 200 18.49 -3.78 21.19
CA ASP A 200 19.66 -4.29 21.88
C ASP A 200 20.18 -3.21 22.84
N ASN A 201 19.58 -3.16 24.04
CA ASN A 201 19.96 -2.22 25.10
C ASN A 201 20.01 -0.75 24.65
N GLY A 202 19.03 -0.31 23.86
CA GLY A 202 18.92 1.04 23.32
C GLY A 202 19.51 1.20 21.92
N GLN A 203 20.17 0.17 21.39
CA GLN A 203 20.60 0.11 20.00
C GLN A 203 19.53 -0.54 19.14
N LEU A 204 19.01 0.22 18.17
CA LEU A 204 18.02 -0.28 17.23
C LEU A 204 18.69 -1.16 16.15
N LYS A 205 18.29 -2.42 16.09
CA LYS A 205 18.66 -3.37 15.05
C LYS A 205 17.44 -3.71 14.21
N THR A 206 17.55 -3.60 12.89
CA THR A 206 16.51 -4.03 11.95
C THR A 206 17.12 -4.95 10.92
N SER A 207 16.39 -5.98 10.51
CA SER A 207 16.80 -6.93 9.47
C SER A 207 15.59 -7.45 8.69
N VAL A 208 15.83 -8.14 7.57
CA VAL A 208 14.75 -8.76 6.79
C VAL A 208 14.20 -9.97 7.53
N TYR A 209 12.90 -9.98 7.81
CA TYR A 209 12.24 -11.15 8.38
C TYR A 209 11.81 -12.13 7.27
N HIS A 210 12.14 -13.40 7.44
CA HIS A 210 11.68 -14.50 6.58
C HIS A 210 10.84 -15.46 7.41
N LYS A 211 9.57 -15.64 7.00
CA LYS A 211 8.70 -16.65 7.62
C LYS A 211 9.31 -18.04 7.40
N LEU A 212 9.31 -18.88 8.44
CA LEU A 212 9.86 -20.24 8.34
C LEU A 212 9.19 -21.10 7.25
N ALA A 213 7.92 -20.85 6.98
CA ALA A 213 7.16 -21.53 5.92
C ALA A 213 7.34 -20.92 4.52
N ALA A 214 8.07 -19.80 4.39
CA ALA A 214 8.28 -19.17 3.10
C ALA A 214 9.31 -19.97 2.29
N GLU A 215 8.87 -20.57 1.20
CA GLU A 215 9.78 -21.15 0.23
C GLU A 215 10.62 -20.04 -0.43
N PRO A 216 11.92 -20.30 -0.73
CA PRO A 216 12.77 -19.36 -1.44
C PRO A 216 12.42 -19.34 -2.94
N TYR A 217 11.14 -19.21 -3.28
CA TYR A 217 10.65 -19.16 -4.64
C TYR A 217 10.67 -17.72 -5.16
N ILE A 218 11.35 -17.52 -6.28
CA ILE A 218 11.30 -16.28 -7.05
C ILE A 218 11.05 -16.65 -8.50
N LEU A 219 10.90 -15.65 -9.37
CA LEU A 219 10.73 -15.90 -10.80
C LEU A 219 11.89 -16.78 -11.34
N PRO A 220 11.64 -18.03 -11.79
CA PRO A 220 12.70 -18.92 -12.24
C PRO A 220 13.41 -18.37 -13.47
N PHE A 221 14.72 -18.58 -13.57
CA PHE A 221 15.53 -18.05 -14.69
C PHE A 221 15.18 -18.67 -16.05
N SER A 222 14.61 -19.88 -16.03
CA SER A 222 14.11 -20.61 -17.20
C SER A 222 12.78 -20.07 -17.72
N SER A 223 12.09 -19.21 -16.96
CA SER A 223 10.83 -18.61 -17.43
C SER A 223 11.08 -17.70 -18.63
N ASP A 224 10.11 -17.62 -19.54
CA ASP A 224 10.19 -16.84 -20.78
C ASP A 224 9.97 -15.32 -20.55
N HIS A 225 10.38 -14.82 -19.40
CA HIS A 225 10.31 -13.40 -19.10
C HIS A 225 11.51 -12.67 -19.70
N PRO A 226 11.33 -11.41 -20.14
CA PRO A 226 12.45 -10.61 -20.61
C PRO A 226 13.58 -10.52 -19.59
N ARG A 227 14.84 -10.57 -20.04
CA ARG A 227 16.03 -10.49 -19.15
C ARG A 227 16.07 -9.26 -18.25
N HIS A 228 15.38 -8.19 -18.61
CA HIS A 228 15.26 -7.01 -17.77
C HIS A 228 14.45 -7.25 -16.49
N VAL A 229 13.51 -8.22 -16.48
CA VAL A 229 12.73 -8.60 -15.31
C VAL A 229 13.62 -9.34 -14.31
N HIS A 230 14.38 -10.33 -14.77
CA HIS A 230 15.34 -11.08 -13.95
C HIS A 230 16.37 -10.17 -13.25
N ARG A 231 17.00 -9.23 -13.99
CA ARG A 231 17.91 -8.26 -13.36
C ARG A 231 17.19 -7.31 -12.41
N SER A 232 15.92 -6.98 -12.68
CA SER A 232 15.13 -6.11 -11.79
C SER A 232 14.82 -6.82 -10.47
N THR A 233 14.56 -8.13 -10.49
CA THR A 233 14.37 -8.94 -9.28
C THR A 233 15.59 -8.87 -8.37
N ILE A 234 16.80 -9.06 -8.93
CA ILE A 234 18.06 -8.94 -8.18
C ILE A 234 18.19 -7.56 -7.54
N ASN A 235 18.05 -6.49 -8.35
CA ASN A 235 18.16 -5.12 -7.86
C ASN A 235 17.13 -4.80 -6.77
N ALA A 236 15.88 -5.22 -6.94
CA ALA A 236 14.81 -4.96 -5.98
C ALA A 236 15.09 -5.64 -4.63
N ARG A 237 15.60 -6.87 -4.64
CA ARG A 237 15.95 -7.59 -3.40
C ARG A 237 17.15 -6.97 -2.69
N LEU A 238 18.20 -6.58 -3.41
CA LEU A 238 19.36 -5.90 -2.83
C LEU A 238 18.98 -4.54 -2.24
N ILE A 239 18.18 -3.74 -2.95
CA ILE A 239 17.67 -2.46 -2.42
C ILE A 239 16.83 -2.68 -1.17
N ARG A 240 15.97 -3.71 -1.16
CA ARG A 240 15.17 -4.06 0.01
C ARG A 240 16.04 -4.46 1.20
N ALA A 241 17.01 -5.35 0.98
CA ALA A 241 17.93 -5.79 2.03
C ALA A 241 18.66 -4.60 2.66
N ILE A 242 19.25 -3.72 1.83
CA ILE A 242 19.96 -2.54 2.34
C ILE A 242 19.01 -1.60 3.09
N ARG A 243 17.77 -1.44 2.64
CA ARG A 243 16.81 -0.54 3.31
C ARG A 243 16.32 -1.07 4.65
N LEU A 244 16.26 -2.39 4.82
CA LEU A 244 15.69 -3.00 6.03
C LEU A 244 16.78 -3.41 7.03
N CYS A 245 17.96 -3.80 6.57
CA CYS A 245 19.08 -4.17 7.43
C CYS A 245 19.84 -2.92 7.91
N SER A 246 19.82 -2.63 9.22
CA SER A 246 20.53 -1.47 9.77
C SER A 246 22.03 -1.71 9.95
N HIS A 247 22.45 -2.97 10.10
CA HIS A 247 23.85 -3.36 10.31
C HIS A 247 24.38 -4.20 9.15
N LEU A 248 25.70 -4.12 8.93
CA LEU A 248 26.39 -4.79 7.82
C LEU A 248 26.28 -6.31 7.93
N ASP A 249 26.50 -6.88 9.12
CA ASP A 249 26.42 -8.34 9.33
C ASP A 249 25.07 -8.93 8.92
N ASP A 250 23.99 -8.22 9.21
CA ASP A 250 22.63 -8.67 8.87
C ASP A 250 22.33 -8.47 7.38
N PHE A 251 22.91 -7.44 6.77
CA PHE A 251 22.88 -7.30 5.31
C PHE A 251 23.66 -8.42 4.62
N ASP A 252 24.82 -8.81 5.11
CA ASP A 252 25.63 -9.87 4.51
C ASP A 252 24.94 -11.23 4.59
N LYS A 253 24.31 -11.55 5.73
CA LYS A 253 23.45 -12.73 5.85
C LYS A 253 22.31 -12.71 4.82
N GLU A 254 21.64 -11.57 4.67
CA GLU A 254 20.55 -11.43 3.70
C GLU A 254 21.06 -11.48 2.25
N ARG A 255 22.22 -10.91 1.96
CA ARG A 255 22.87 -10.97 0.64
C ARG A 255 23.17 -12.41 0.25
N ILE A 256 23.73 -13.19 1.17
CA ILE A 256 23.97 -14.62 0.99
C ILE A 256 22.65 -15.37 0.75
N ASN A 257 21.61 -15.08 1.53
CA ASN A 257 20.28 -15.67 1.34
C ASN A 257 19.70 -15.33 -0.05
N ILE A 258 19.84 -14.08 -0.52
CA ILE A 258 19.43 -13.66 -1.87
C ILE A 258 20.18 -14.45 -2.94
N GLU A 259 21.50 -14.62 -2.80
CA GLU A 259 22.33 -15.38 -3.74
C GLU A 259 21.92 -16.85 -3.79
N PHE A 260 21.75 -17.50 -2.64
CA PHE A 260 21.24 -18.88 -2.57
C PHE A 260 19.86 -19.02 -3.20
N THR A 261 18.94 -18.09 -2.90
CA THR A 261 17.61 -18.05 -3.51
C THR A 261 17.69 -17.97 -5.03
N LEU A 262 18.57 -17.11 -5.59
CA LEU A 262 18.76 -17.00 -7.04
C LEU A 262 19.30 -18.31 -7.65
N LEU A 263 20.27 -18.94 -7.00
CA LEU A 263 20.84 -20.21 -7.46
C LEU A 263 19.79 -21.33 -7.46
N LEU A 264 18.99 -21.45 -6.40
CA LEU A 264 17.89 -22.43 -6.31
C LEU A 264 16.83 -22.24 -7.40
N ASN A 265 16.66 -21.02 -7.90
CA ASN A 265 15.74 -20.70 -8.99
C ASN A 265 16.40 -20.70 -10.38
N GLY A 266 17.60 -21.29 -10.50
CA GLY A 266 18.28 -21.57 -11.77
C GLY A 266 19.01 -20.37 -12.39
N TYR A 267 19.27 -19.30 -11.64
CA TYR A 267 20.02 -18.16 -12.16
C TYR A 267 21.50 -18.53 -12.37
N PRO A 268 22.10 -18.28 -13.54
CA PRO A 268 23.51 -18.60 -13.80
C PRO A 268 24.43 -17.81 -12.86
N PRO A 269 25.47 -18.42 -12.26
CA PRO A 269 26.39 -17.73 -11.35
C PRO A 269 27.00 -16.46 -11.97
N LYS A 270 27.43 -16.54 -13.24
CA LYS A 270 27.95 -15.37 -13.98
C LYS A 270 26.94 -14.22 -14.09
N PHE A 271 25.66 -14.53 -14.21
CA PHE A 271 24.58 -13.53 -14.26
C PHE A 271 24.39 -12.87 -12.89
N ILE A 272 24.41 -13.67 -11.82
CA ILE A 272 24.30 -13.18 -10.43
C ILE A 272 25.47 -12.26 -10.12
N SER A 273 26.72 -12.74 -10.25
CA SER A 273 27.92 -11.96 -9.93
C SER A 273 28.01 -10.67 -10.75
N TYR A 274 27.69 -10.72 -12.06
CA TYR A 274 27.66 -9.51 -12.90
C TYR A 274 26.66 -8.47 -12.37
N HIS A 275 25.46 -8.90 -11.98
CA HIS A 275 24.42 -7.98 -11.51
C HIS A 275 24.63 -7.47 -10.09
N PHE A 276 25.23 -8.28 -9.20
CA PHE A 276 25.68 -7.83 -7.89
C PHE A 276 26.75 -6.77 -8.03
N ASN A 277 27.82 -7.04 -8.79
CA ASN A 277 28.88 -6.09 -9.08
C ASN A 277 28.30 -4.79 -9.66
N LYS A 278 27.46 -4.89 -10.68
CA LYS A 278 26.82 -3.73 -11.31
C LYS A 278 25.95 -2.92 -10.35
N PHE A 279 25.29 -3.57 -9.39
CA PHE A 279 24.50 -2.89 -8.38
C PHE A 279 25.41 -2.04 -7.46
N PHE A 280 26.44 -2.64 -6.87
CA PHE A 280 27.39 -1.92 -6.01
C PHE A 280 28.18 -0.85 -6.79
N GLN A 281 28.48 -1.09 -8.07
CA GLN A 281 29.03 -0.10 -9.01
C GLN A 281 28.18 1.15 -9.10
N LYS A 282 26.89 0.97 -9.32
CA LYS A 282 25.94 2.07 -9.47
C LYS A 282 25.80 2.89 -8.20
N HIS A 283 26.01 2.28 -7.04
CA HIS A 283 25.88 2.93 -5.73
C HIS A 283 27.22 3.42 -5.16
N ASN A 284 28.30 3.45 -5.96
CA ASN A 284 29.66 3.85 -5.56
C ASN A 284 30.25 3.02 -4.41
N VAL A 285 29.84 1.75 -4.28
CA VAL A 285 30.30 0.80 -3.24
C VAL A 285 31.24 -0.26 -3.83
N LEU A 286 31.84 0.08 -4.97
CA LEU A 286 32.34 -0.84 -5.98
C LEU A 286 33.67 -1.50 -5.61
N SER A 287 34.56 -0.74 -4.97
CA SER A 287 35.93 -1.14 -4.69
C SER A 287 36.05 -2.21 -3.59
N VAL A 288 34.93 -2.68 -3.02
CA VAL A 288 34.95 -3.36 -1.73
C VAL A 288 33.82 -4.37 -1.52
N MET A 289 33.51 -5.22 -2.52
CA MET A 289 32.77 -6.46 -2.20
C MET A 289 33.53 -7.36 -1.19
N GLU A 290 34.83 -7.13 -0.99
CA GLU A 290 35.68 -7.83 -0.03
C GLU A 290 35.88 -7.06 1.30
N ASN A 291 35.63 -5.74 1.39
CA ASN A 291 35.77 -4.95 2.63
C ASN A 291 34.74 -3.79 2.70
N LEU A 292 33.45 -4.07 2.52
CA LEU A 292 32.42 -3.11 2.93
C LEU A 292 32.64 -2.89 4.43
N ASP A 293 33.08 -1.70 4.84
CA ASP A 293 33.21 -1.38 6.25
C ASP A 293 31.86 -0.88 6.81
N ASP A 294 31.72 -0.91 8.13
CA ASP A 294 30.47 -0.50 8.80
C ASP A 294 30.07 0.95 8.46
N ILE A 295 31.06 1.84 8.32
CA ILE A 295 30.83 3.27 8.09
C ILE A 295 30.26 3.51 6.69
N MET A 296 30.83 2.88 5.67
CA MET A 296 30.35 2.97 4.29
C MET A 296 28.98 2.31 4.15
N TYR A 297 28.78 1.16 4.80
CA TYR A 297 27.46 0.52 4.80
C TYR A 297 26.40 1.42 5.44
N GLU A 298 26.69 2.04 6.58
CA GLU A 298 25.76 2.95 7.25
C GLU A 298 25.37 4.12 6.35
N GLN A 299 26.34 4.70 5.62
CA GLN A 299 26.07 5.78 4.65
C GLN A 299 25.17 5.29 3.50
N LEU A 300 25.44 4.09 2.97
CA LEU A 300 24.64 3.48 1.91
C LEU A 300 23.21 3.21 2.37
N HIS A 301 23.07 2.60 3.55
CA HIS A 301 21.82 2.29 4.21
C HIS A 301 20.96 3.55 4.37
N ARG A 302 21.50 4.60 5.02
CA ARG A 302 20.80 5.89 5.21
C ARG A 302 20.38 6.51 3.87
N THR A 303 21.28 6.49 2.88
CA THR A 303 21.00 7.05 1.55
C THR A 303 19.85 6.33 0.86
N LEU A 304 19.86 4.99 0.83
CA LEU A 304 18.83 4.21 0.16
C LEU A 304 17.53 4.14 0.92
N LEU A 305 17.57 4.16 2.26
CA LEU A 305 16.39 4.22 3.12
C LEU A 305 15.59 5.49 2.85
N LEU A 306 16.24 6.65 2.85
CA LEU A 306 15.59 7.94 2.61
C LEU A 306 15.21 8.17 1.13
N GLN A 307 15.79 7.42 0.20
CA GLN A 307 15.44 7.54 -1.22
C GLN A 307 13.99 7.11 -1.47
N PRO A 308 13.17 7.95 -2.15
CA PRO A 308 11.77 7.63 -2.38
C PRO A 308 11.61 6.40 -3.30
N THR A 309 10.67 5.53 -2.94
CA THR A 309 10.27 4.37 -3.75
C THR A 309 9.67 4.81 -5.08
N ILE A 310 9.56 3.89 -6.03
CA ILE A 310 8.90 4.19 -7.32
C ILE A 310 7.43 4.60 -7.08
N LYS A 311 6.73 3.90 -6.18
CA LYS A 311 5.33 4.21 -5.83
C LYS A 311 5.19 5.58 -5.14
N GLU A 312 6.12 5.96 -4.27
CA GLU A 312 6.15 7.31 -3.67
C GLU A 312 6.36 8.38 -4.73
N ARG A 313 7.33 8.19 -5.64
CA ARG A 313 7.56 9.14 -6.76
C ARG A 313 6.33 9.28 -7.65
N GLN A 314 5.66 8.18 -7.98
CA GLN A 314 4.41 8.20 -8.76
C GLN A 314 3.29 8.95 -8.02
N ARG A 315 3.12 8.73 -6.71
CA ARG A 315 2.14 9.45 -5.90
C ARG A 315 2.43 10.95 -5.84
N HIS A 316 3.67 11.34 -5.59
CA HIS A 316 4.05 12.76 -5.59
C HIS A 316 3.82 13.42 -6.96
N GLN A 317 4.09 12.72 -8.06
CA GLN A 317 3.77 13.21 -9.40
C GLN A 317 2.25 13.39 -9.61
N GLN A 318 1.43 12.45 -9.12
CA GLN A 318 -0.03 12.55 -9.19
C GLN A 318 -0.59 13.68 -8.31
N GLU A 319 -0.08 13.83 -7.08
CA GLU A 319 -0.44 14.92 -6.16
C GLU A 319 -0.07 16.29 -6.74
N GLN A 320 1.13 16.42 -7.32
CA GLN A 320 1.54 17.64 -8.03
C GLN A 320 0.67 17.91 -9.26
N GLN A 321 0.24 16.88 -9.99
CA GLN A 321 -0.72 17.03 -11.09
C GLN A 321 -2.11 17.45 -10.61
N GLN A 322 -2.58 16.95 -9.46
CA GLN A 322 -3.86 17.33 -8.86
C GLN A 322 -3.84 18.74 -8.26
N GLN A 323 -2.73 19.16 -7.65
CA GLN A 323 -2.52 20.56 -7.23
C GLN A 323 -2.40 21.49 -8.45
N ASN A 324 -1.87 20.99 -9.56
CA ASN A 324 -1.96 21.63 -10.88
C ASN A 324 -3.33 21.46 -11.56
N ILE A 325 -4.45 21.30 -10.84
CA ILE A 325 -5.80 21.46 -11.43
C ILE A 325 -6.19 22.96 -11.54
N GLN A 326 -5.25 23.88 -11.30
CA GLN A 326 -5.20 25.17 -12.02
C GLN A 326 -4.39 25.10 -13.32
N SER A 327 -4.17 23.90 -13.86
CA SER A 327 -3.61 23.71 -15.19
C SER A 327 -4.57 24.38 -16.17
N LYS A 328 -4.03 25.39 -16.84
CA LYS A 328 -4.68 26.09 -17.93
C LYS A 328 -4.73 25.20 -19.19
N ASP A 329 -4.60 23.88 -19.08
CA ASP A 329 -4.71 22.97 -20.20
C ASP A 329 -6.17 22.49 -20.33
N LEU A 330 -6.83 22.84 -21.45
CA LEU A 330 -8.15 22.32 -21.81
C LEU A 330 -7.99 21.02 -22.61
N PHE A 331 -8.40 19.89 -22.04
CA PHE A 331 -8.35 18.59 -22.72
C PHE A 331 -9.62 18.33 -23.54
N VAL A 332 -9.47 18.17 -24.84
CA VAL A 332 -10.55 17.76 -25.75
C VAL A 332 -10.37 16.29 -26.11
N HIS A 333 -11.37 15.50 -25.77
CA HIS A 333 -11.42 14.07 -26.07
C HIS A 333 -12.46 13.78 -27.15
N TYR A 334 -12.10 12.98 -28.15
CA TYR A 334 -13.00 12.49 -29.18
C TYR A 334 -13.00 10.95 -29.21
N THR A 335 -14.13 10.41 -29.66
CA THR A 335 -14.53 9.01 -29.46
C THR A 335 -14.22 8.07 -30.63
N PHE A 336 -13.85 8.60 -31.80
CA PHE A 336 -13.62 7.80 -33.01
C PHE A 336 -12.45 8.33 -33.86
N GLU A 337 -11.65 7.40 -34.38
CA GLU A 337 -10.60 7.64 -35.38
C GLU A 337 -11.15 7.39 -36.78
N SER A 338 -11.47 8.45 -37.52
CA SER A 338 -11.61 8.36 -38.96
C SER A 338 -11.08 9.65 -39.59
N GLY A 339 -9.85 9.59 -40.11
CA GLY A 339 -9.21 10.68 -40.86
C GLY A 339 -7.80 11.08 -40.39
N PRO A 340 -7.08 11.90 -41.19
CA PRO A 340 -5.73 12.35 -40.89
C PRO A 340 -5.71 13.36 -39.72
N LEU A 341 -5.46 12.82 -38.53
CA LEU A 341 -5.42 13.50 -37.22
C LEU A 341 -4.51 14.74 -37.19
N VAL A 342 -3.46 14.73 -38.02
CA VAL A 342 -2.52 15.85 -38.19
C VAL A 342 -3.22 17.08 -38.77
N ASN A 343 -4.14 16.91 -39.71
CA ASN A 343 -4.83 18.03 -40.37
C ASN A 343 -5.87 18.65 -39.44
N PHE A 344 -6.71 17.83 -38.81
CA PHE A 344 -7.69 18.28 -37.83
C PHE A 344 -7.05 19.05 -36.67
N THR A 345 -5.96 18.51 -36.11
CA THR A 345 -5.26 19.14 -34.98
C THR A 345 -4.67 20.50 -35.38
N LYS A 346 -4.14 20.62 -36.61
CA LYS A 346 -3.61 21.88 -37.13
C LYS A 346 -4.72 22.91 -37.35
N GLU A 347 -5.80 22.51 -37.99
CA GLU A 347 -6.92 23.38 -38.34
C GLU A 347 -7.68 23.87 -37.09
N LEU A 348 -7.92 23.00 -36.12
CA LEU A 348 -8.55 23.39 -34.87
C LEU A 348 -7.65 24.30 -34.02
N LYS A 349 -6.32 24.07 -34.00
CA LYS A 349 -5.37 24.98 -33.34
C LYS A 349 -5.38 26.35 -34.00
N HIS A 350 -5.45 26.40 -35.33
CA HIS A 350 -5.58 27.65 -36.08
C HIS A 350 -6.86 28.40 -35.66
N LEU A 351 -8.02 27.73 -35.69
CA LEU A 351 -9.29 28.32 -35.26
C LEU A 351 -9.28 28.79 -33.79
N TRP A 352 -8.65 28.01 -32.89
CA TRP A 352 -8.52 28.34 -31.47
C TRP A 352 -7.68 29.60 -31.26
N ASN A 353 -6.56 29.72 -31.97
CA ASN A 353 -5.69 30.90 -31.87
C ASN A 353 -6.36 32.14 -32.46
N GLU A 354 -6.93 32.02 -33.66
CA GLU A 354 -7.61 33.11 -34.39
C GLU A 354 -8.82 33.66 -33.63
N HIS A 355 -9.69 32.79 -33.13
CA HIS A 355 -11.01 33.22 -32.64
C HIS A 355 -11.16 33.24 -31.13
N TYR A 356 -10.37 32.46 -30.38
CA TYR A 356 -10.55 32.31 -28.93
C TYR A 356 -9.43 32.94 -28.08
N ILE A 357 -8.16 32.77 -28.46
CA ILE A 357 -7.02 33.34 -27.71
C ILE A 357 -6.83 34.82 -28.03
N ASN A 358 -6.82 35.20 -29.31
CA ASN A 358 -6.49 36.57 -29.72
C ASN A 358 -7.58 37.60 -29.38
N LYS A 359 -8.83 37.17 -29.17
CA LYS A 359 -9.96 38.06 -28.86
C LYS A 359 -10.20 38.30 -27.37
N ASN A 360 -9.51 37.59 -26.47
CA ASN A 360 -9.77 37.72 -25.04
C ASN A 360 -8.47 37.58 -24.20
N PRO A 361 -7.90 38.68 -23.68
CA PRO A 361 -6.60 38.67 -23.01
C PRO A 361 -6.56 37.81 -21.74
N ILE A 362 -7.72 37.56 -21.12
CA ILE A 362 -7.84 36.67 -19.94
C ILE A 362 -7.53 35.20 -20.31
N LYS A 363 -7.71 34.81 -21.57
CA LYS A 363 -7.58 33.41 -22.06
C LYS A 363 -6.22 33.09 -22.68
N GLN A 364 -5.29 34.04 -22.76
CA GLN A 364 -3.98 33.86 -23.42
C GLN A 364 -3.11 32.73 -22.85
N ASN A 365 -3.38 32.32 -21.62
CA ASN A 365 -2.61 31.27 -20.96
C ASN A 365 -3.26 29.88 -21.04
N ILE A 366 -4.38 29.68 -21.75
CA ILE A 366 -5.05 28.37 -21.86
C ILE A 366 -4.47 27.58 -23.05
N ARG A 367 -3.90 26.38 -22.80
CA ARG A 367 -3.36 25.49 -23.84
C ARG A 367 -4.35 24.38 -24.17
N LEU A 368 -4.71 24.23 -25.44
CA LEU A 368 -5.57 23.15 -25.90
C LEU A 368 -4.76 21.84 -26.08
N ARG A 369 -5.13 20.79 -25.35
CA ARG A 369 -4.52 19.44 -25.43
C ARG A 369 -5.54 18.46 -26.00
N PHE A 370 -5.09 17.60 -26.90
CA PHE A 370 -5.93 16.56 -27.51
C PHE A 370 -5.56 15.20 -26.95
N GLY A 371 -6.56 14.37 -26.67
CA GLY A 371 -6.34 12.98 -26.30
C GLY A 371 -7.47 12.09 -26.76
N THR A 372 -7.15 10.93 -27.32
CA THR A 372 -8.15 9.92 -27.68
C THR A 372 -8.67 9.25 -26.41
N LYS A 373 -9.99 9.29 -26.18
CA LYS A 373 -10.62 8.38 -25.21
C LYS A 373 -11.08 7.16 -26.01
N SER A 374 -10.34 6.06 -25.91
CA SER A 374 -10.88 4.77 -26.31
C SER A 374 -12.03 4.46 -25.36
N ASN A 375 -13.28 4.66 -25.80
CA ASN A 375 -14.41 4.08 -25.12
C ASN A 375 -14.18 2.57 -25.12
N LYS A 376 -14.09 1.95 -23.93
CA LYS A 376 -14.14 0.49 -23.82
C LYS A 376 -15.44 0.07 -24.50
N ASN A 377 -15.36 -0.50 -25.68
CA ASN A 377 -16.56 -0.99 -26.35
C ASN A 377 -17.13 -2.16 -25.53
N LEU A 378 -18.44 -2.40 -25.63
CA LEU A 378 -19.10 -3.50 -24.91
C LEU A 378 -18.38 -4.84 -25.15
N CYS A 379 -17.79 -5.02 -26.34
CA CYS A 379 -16.99 -6.18 -26.73
C CYS A 379 -15.68 -6.38 -25.92
N GLN A 380 -15.09 -5.34 -25.35
CA GLN A 380 -13.92 -5.45 -24.46
C GLN A 380 -14.29 -5.69 -22.99
N LEU A 381 -15.52 -5.32 -22.59
CA LEU A 381 -16.08 -5.65 -21.26
C LEU A 381 -16.69 -7.05 -21.22
N LEU A 382 -17.19 -7.52 -22.36
CA LEU A 382 -17.54 -8.91 -22.59
C LEU A 382 -16.24 -9.69 -22.78
N VAL A 383 -15.68 -10.18 -21.68
CA VAL A 383 -14.65 -11.22 -21.70
C VAL A 383 -15.22 -12.37 -22.52
N ASN A 384 -14.78 -12.50 -23.78
CA ASN A 384 -14.96 -13.75 -24.52
C ASN A 384 -14.10 -14.80 -23.81
N LYS A 385 -14.64 -15.41 -22.76
CA LYS A 385 -14.25 -16.77 -22.39
C LYS A 385 -14.50 -17.57 -23.64
N LYS A 386 -13.43 -17.94 -24.35
CA LYS A 386 -13.51 -18.86 -25.48
C LYS A 386 -14.35 -20.05 -25.00
N PRO A 387 -15.52 -20.34 -25.59
CA PRO A 387 -16.31 -21.48 -25.17
C PRO A 387 -15.44 -22.74 -25.29
N SER A 388 -15.63 -23.69 -24.37
CA SER A 388 -14.83 -24.91 -24.36
C SER A 388 -14.97 -25.62 -25.71
N LYS A 389 -13.88 -26.19 -26.22
CA LYS A 389 -13.86 -26.96 -27.48
C LYS A 389 -14.90 -28.09 -27.52
N SER A 390 -15.41 -28.53 -26.37
CA SER A 390 -16.48 -29.53 -26.27
C SER A 390 -17.80 -29.07 -26.89
N LEU A 391 -18.12 -27.77 -26.84
CA LEU A 391 -19.36 -27.22 -27.41
C LEU A 391 -19.35 -27.09 -28.95
N LEU A 392 -18.19 -27.31 -29.59
CA LEU A 392 -18.02 -27.24 -31.05
C LEU A 392 -17.92 -28.63 -31.70
N ARG A 393 -18.07 -29.71 -30.94
CA ARG A 393 -17.88 -31.09 -31.43
C ARG A 393 -19.15 -31.93 -31.50
N ASP A 394 -20.28 -31.45 -31.00
CA ASP A 394 -21.54 -32.21 -31.07
C ASP A 394 -22.40 -31.79 -32.26
N VAL A 395 -21.87 -31.92 -33.47
CA VAL A 395 -22.71 -32.14 -34.67
C VAL A 395 -21.93 -33.06 -35.64
N ILE A 396 -22.53 -34.22 -35.90
CA ILE A 396 -22.23 -35.25 -36.92
C ILE A 396 -21.20 -36.33 -36.52
N SER A 397 -21.71 -37.39 -35.87
CA SER A 397 -21.53 -38.77 -36.36
C SER A 397 -22.47 -39.75 -35.63
N SER A 398 -23.07 -40.68 -36.40
CA SER A 398 -23.94 -41.82 -36.05
C SER A 398 -25.43 -41.49 -35.79
N ASN A 399 -26.41 -41.94 -36.58
CA ASN A 399 -26.47 -42.87 -37.72
C ASN A 399 -27.56 -42.40 -38.69
#